data_AF-A0A975DGS6-F1
#
_entry.id   AF-A0A975DGS6-F1
#
_cell.length_a   1.000
_cell.length_b   1.000
_cell.length_c   1.000
_cell.angle_alpha   90.00
_cell.angle_beta   90.00
_cell.angle_gamma   90.00
#
_symmetry.space_group_name_H-M   'P 1'
#
loop_
_entity.id
_entity.type
_entity.pdbx_description
1 polymer ?
#
loop_
_entity_poly.entity_id
_entity_poly.type
_entity_poly.pdbx_seq_one_letter_code
_entity_poly.pdbx_strand_id
1 'polypeptide(L)'
;MNFTEQEKQTIEAAKSNLKKANVIRIIAVSVMFIALTLYALNVLPQQTLLAALVVIGVVALLAPNLGFGPKYDELVLILQKKLEETERH
;
A
#
# COMPACT_ATOMS: atom_id res chain seq x y z
N MET A 1 28.02 -1.05 9.68
CA MET A 1 27.76 0.23 8.97
C MET A 1 26.99 1.06 9.97
N ASN A 2 27.53 2.18 10.45
CA ASN A 2 26.79 3.01 11.42
C ASN A 2 25.89 3.94 10.63
N PHE A 3 24.58 3.66 10.65
CA PHE A 3 23.59 4.55 10.05
C PHE A 3 23.54 5.85 10.83
N THR A 4 23.48 6.97 10.12
CA THR A 4 23.26 8.29 10.71
C THR A 4 21.82 8.43 11.20
N GLU A 5 21.57 9.34 12.14
CA GLU A 5 20.21 9.61 12.65
C GLU A 5 19.22 10.00 11.54
N GLN A 6 19.69 10.67 10.48
CA GLN A 6 18.86 11.02 9.32
C GLN A 6 18.49 9.80 8.48
N GLU A 7 19.40 8.84 8.32
CA GLU A 7 19.13 7.59 7.59
C GLU A 7 18.16 6.70 8.36
N LYS A 8 18.28 6.64 9.70
CA LYS A 8 17.31 5.95 10.57
C LYS A 8 15.90 6.50 10.39
N GLN A 9 15.72 7.81 10.47
CA GLN A 9 14.42 8.46 10.28
C GLN A 9 13.84 8.21 8.89
N THR A 10 14.69 8.19 7.85
CA THR A 10 14.25 7.93 6.47
C THR A 10 13.75 6.49 6.31
N ILE A 11 14.43 5.51 6.90
CA ILE A 11 14.04 4.09 6.89
C ILE A 11 12.73 3.89 7.65
N GLU A 12 12.55 4.53 8.82
CA GLU A 12 11.30 4.46 9.57
C GLU A 12 10.12 5.11 8.84
N ALA A 13 10.34 6.26 8.20
CA ALA A 13 9.32 6.93 7.39
C ALA A 13 8.90 6.06 6.19
N ALA A 14 9.85 5.43 5.51
CA ALA A 14 9.59 4.49 4.42
C ALA A 14 8.76 3.28 4.90
N LYS A 15 9.11 2.68 6.05
CA LYS A 15 8.35 1.58 6.67
C LYS A 15 6.92 1.97 7.02
N SER A 16 6.71 3.17 7.57
CA SER A 16 5.38 3.69 7.90
C SER A 16 4.53 3.87 6.65
N ASN A 17 5.12 4.41 5.58
CA ASN A 17 4.45 4.59 4.29
C ASN A 17 4.08 3.26 3.63
N LEU A 18 4.94 2.23 3.74
CA LEU A 18 4.63 0.87 3.28
C LEU A 18 3.45 0.25 4.02
N LYS A 19 3.43 0.35 5.35
CA LYS A 19 2.29 -0.15 6.14
C LYS A 19 0.98 0.54 5.76
N LYS A 20 1.00 1.87 5.60
CA LYS A 20 -0.17 2.65 5.18
C LYS A 20 -0.65 2.23 3.79
N ALA A 21 0.27 2.09 2.83
CA ALA A 21 -0.07 1.65 1.48
C ALA A 21 -0.71 0.26 1.49
N ASN A 22 -0.17 -0.68 2.27
CA ASN A 22 -0.71 -2.03 2.35
C ASN A 22 -2.12 -2.05 2.99
N VAL A 23 -2.36 -1.23 4.03
CA VAL A 23 -3.70 -1.07 4.63
C VAL A 23 -4.69 -0.48 3.64
N ILE A 24 -4.31 0.59 2.92
CA ILE A 24 -5.16 1.21 1.89
C ILE A 24 -5.49 0.20 0.80
N ARG A 25 -4.52 -0.64 0.40
CA ARG A 25 -4.74 -1.72 -0.57
C ARG A 25 -5.78 -2.72 -0.10
N ILE A 26 -5.68 -3.18 1.15
CA ILE A 26 -6.65 -4.13 1.73
C ILE A 26 -8.05 -3.51 1.75
N ILE A 27 -8.16 -2.24 2.13
CA ILE A 27 -9.43 -1.51 2.14
C ILE A 27 -9.99 -1.40 0.71
N ALA A 28 -9.17 -0.99 -0.27
CA ALA A 28 -9.58 -0.85 -1.67
C ALA A 28 -10.09 -2.18 -2.25
N VAL A 29 -9.38 -3.29 -2.00
CA VAL A 29 -9.80 -4.63 -2.43
C VAL A 29 -11.12 -5.04 -1.78
N SER A 30 -11.29 -4.76 -0.49
CA SER A 30 -12.52 -5.06 0.25
C SER A 30 -13.72 -4.26 -0.27
N VAL A 31 -13.53 -2.96 -0.52
CA VAL A 31 -14.55 -2.09 -1.12
C VAL A 31 -14.95 -2.57 -2.51
N MET A 32 -13.97 -2.98 -3.32
CA MET A 32 -14.23 -3.55 -4.64
C MET A 32 -15.07 -4.84 -4.56
N PHE A 33 -14.77 -5.72 -3.61
CA PHE A 33 -15.54 -6.94 -3.37
C PHE A 33 -17.00 -6.66 -2.96
N ILE A 34 -17.19 -5.69 -2.07
CA ILE A 34 -18.53 -5.24 -1.63
C ILE A 34 -19.31 -4.64 -2.80
N ALA A 35 -18.68 -3.78 -3.61
CA ALA A 35 -19.31 -3.18 -4.78
C ALA A 35 -19.73 -4.24 -5.81
N LEU A 36 -18.90 -5.25 -6.05
CA LEU A 36 -19.22 -6.37 -6.94
C LEU A 36 -20.38 -7.23 -6.41
N THR A 37 -20.41 -7.53 -5.11
CA THR A 37 -21.51 -8.30 -4.51
C THR A 37 -22.83 -7.54 -4.54
N LEU A 38 -22.83 -6.24 -4.22
CA LEU A 38 -24.03 -5.41 -4.29
C LEU A 38 -24.54 -5.24 -5.72
N TYR A 39 -23.64 -5.16 -6.70
CA TYR A 39 -24.03 -5.19 -8.12
C TYR A 39 -24.65 -6.54 -8.51
N ALA A 40 -24.05 -7.67 -8.09
CA ALA A 40 -24.58 -9.00 -8.36
C ALA A 40 -25.99 -9.21 -7.76
N LEU A 41 -26.29 -8.57 -6.63
CA LEU A 41 -27.62 -8.58 -6.01
C LEU A 41 -28.62 -7.60 -6.66
N ASN A 42 -28.25 -6.92 -7.76
CA ASN A 42 -29.03 -5.85 -8.40
C ASN A 42 -29.40 -4.68 -7.47
N VAL A 43 -28.70 -4.52 -6.35
CA VAL A 43 -28.90 -3.41 -5.41
C VAL A 43 -28.26 -2.13 -5.95
N LEU A 44 -27.17 -2.28 -6.71
CA LEU A 44 -26.33 -1.19 -7.19
C LEU A 44 -26.52 -1.01 -8.70
N PRO A 45 -26.96 0.17 -9.19
CA PRO A 45 -27.09 0.41 -10.62
C PRO A 45 -25.71 0.46 -11.31
N GLN A 46 -25.66 0.03 -12.57
CA GLN A 46 -24.42 -0.12 -13.36
C GLN A 46 -23.59 1.18 -13.42
N GLN A 47 -24.24 2.35 -13.46
CA GLN A 47 -23.58 3.66 -13.53
C GLN A 47 -22.71 3.91 -12.29
N THR A 48 -23.19 3.53 -11.11
CA THR A 48 -22.47 3.72 -9.85
C THR A 48 -21.31 2.73 -9.72
N LEU A 49 -21.45 1.51 -10.23
CA LEU A 49 -20.34 0.56 -10.30
C LEU A 49 -19.22 1.08 -11.20
N LEU A 50 -19.56 1.59 -12.38
CA LEU A 50 -18.58 2.18 -13.31
C LEU A 50 -17.85 3.37 -12.68
N ALA A 51 -18.57 4.27 -12.02
CA ALA A 51 -17.97 5.39 -11.30
C ALA A 51 -17.00 4.93 -10.20
N ALA A 52 -17.40 3.93 -9.40
CA ALA A 52 -16.54 3.35 -8.37
C ALA A 52 -15.27 2.72 -8.95
N LEU A 53 -15.38 1.98 -10.06
CA LEU A 53 -14.24 1.37 -10.75
C LEU A 53 -13.28 2.40 -11.33
N VAL A 54 -13.79 3.49 -11.91
CA VAL A 54 -12.95 4.58 -12.44
C VAL A 54 -12.17 5.27 -11.31
N VAL A 55 -12.83 5.58 -10.20
CA VAL A 55 -12.17 6.19 -9.03
C VAL A 55 -11.09 5.27 -8.47
N ILE A 56 -11.38 3.97 -8.31
CA ILE A 56 -10.39 2.98 -7.85
C ILE A 56 -9.22 2.86 -8.83
N GLY A 57 -9.49 2.86 -10.13
CA GLY A 57 -8.44 2.82 -11.16
C GLY A 57 -7.52 4.04 -11.13
N VAL A 58 -8.08 5.25 -10.95
CA VAL A 58 -7.30 6.49 -10.80
C VAL A 58 -6.48 6.47 -9.51
N VAL A 59 -7.05 6.02 -8.39
CA VAL A 59 -6.32 5.89 -7.11
C VAL A 59 -5.19 4.86 -7.22
N ALA A 60 -5.41 3.76 -7.93
CA ALA A 60 -4.38 2.73 -8.17
C ALA A 60 -3.24 3.25 -9.05
N LEU A 61 -3.52 4.11 -10.03
CA LEU A 61 -2.51 4.75 -10.88
C LEU A 61 -1.70 5.83 -10.15
N LEU A 62 -2.36 6.65 -9.32
CA LEU A 62 -1.73 7.76 -8.60
C LEU A 62 -0.94 7.32 -7.37
N ALA A 63 -1.14 6.09 -6.90
CA ALA A 63 -0.36 5.53 -5.81
C ALA A 63 0.66 4.52 -6.36
N PRO A 64 1.89 4.94 -6.70
CA PRO A 64 2.95 4.03 -7.13
C PRO A 64 3.28 2.95 -6.09
N ASN A 65 2.98 3.22 -4.80
CA ASN A 65 3.09 2.26 -3.70
C ASN A 65 1.89 1.30 -3.57
N LEU A 66 0.79 1.50 -4.32
CA LEU A 66 -0.32 0.53 -4.43
C LEU A 66 -0.11 -0.45 -5.59
N GLY A 67 0.98 -0.31 -6.37
CA GLY A 67 1.43 -1.29 -7.35
C GLY A 67 2.03 -2.54 -6.69
N PHE A 68 1.90 -3.72 -7.32
CA PHE A 68 2.55 -4.96 -6.87
C PHE A 68 4.04 -4.84 -7.19
N GLY A 69 4.79 -4.14 -6.34
CA GLY A 69 6.18 -3.82 -6.59
C GLY A 69 7.10 -4.36 -5.49
N PRO A 70 7.60 -5.60 -5.60
CA PRO A 70 8.52 -6.16 -4.60
C PRO A 70 9.80 -5.33 -4.43
N LYS A 71 10.22 -4.57 -5.45
CA LYS A 71 11.51 -3.86 -5.43
C LYS A 71 11.63 -2.78 -4.36
N TYR A 72 10.60 -1.99 -4.09
CA TYR A 72 10.69 -0.93 -3.07
C TYR A 72 10.49 -1.51 -1.67
N ASP A 73 9.50 -2.38 -1.51
CA ASP A 73 9.18 -3.05 -0.25
C ASP A 73 10.36 -3.90 0.24
N GLU A 74 10.99 -4.68 -0.64
CA GLU A 74 12.17 -5.50 -0.30
C GLU A 74 13.36 -4.64 0.10
N LEU A 75 13.62 -3.53 -0.60
CA LEU A 75 14.73 -2.63 -0.26
C LEU A 75 14.56 -2.02 1.13
N VAL A 76 13.36 -1.54 1.46
CA VAL A 76 13.06 -1.00 2.79
C VAL A 76 13.18 -2.10 3.85
N LEU A 77 12.72 -3.32 3.56
CA LEU A 77 12.80 -4.45 4.49
C LEU A 77 14.24 -4.89 4.76
N ILE A 78 15.10 -4.91 3.73
CA ILE A 78 16.53 -5.22 3.85
C ILE A 78 17.26 -4.14 4.66
N LEU A 79 16.98 -2.86 4.40
CA LEU A 79 17.57 -1.74 5.14
C LEU A 79 17.14 -1.75 6.61
N GLN A 80 15.86 -2.05 6.88
CA GLN A 80 15.36 -2.18 8.24
C GLN A 80 16.03 -3.35 8.98
N LYS A 81 16.18 -4.51 8.33
CA LYS A 81 16.83 -5.68 8.94
C LYS A 81 18.30 -5.39 9.29
N LYS A 82 19.02 -4.68 8.41
CA LYS A 82 20.40 -4.25 8.67
C LYS A 82 20.49 -3.23 9.81
N LEU A 83 19.50 -2.37 9.97
CA LEU A 83 19.42 -1.43 11.11
C LEU A 83 19.31 -2.19 12.43
N GLU A 84 18.36 -3.14 12.51
CA GLU A 84 18.11 -3.95 13.71
C GLU A 84 19.31 -4.84 14.08
N GLU A 85 20.04 -5.37 13.08
CA GLU A 85 21.28 -6.12 13.31
C GLU A 85 22.42 -5.25 13.85
N THR A 86 22.46 -3.96 13.47
CA THR A 86 23.48 -3.01 13.94
C THR A 86 23.20 -2.53 15.37
N GLU A 87 21.93 -2.48 15.80
CA GLU A 87 21.56 -2.05 17.16
C GLU A 87 21.65 -3.16 18.21
N ARG A 88 21.77 -4.44 17.78
CA ARG A 88 21.94 -5.60 18.67
C ARG A 88 23.40 -5.95 18.98
N HIS A 89 24.35 -5.34 18.29
CA HIS A 89 25.80 -5.55 18.44
C HIS A 89 26.48 -4.29 18.96
#